data_AF-A0A947VYE8-F1
#
_entry.id   AF-A0A947VYE8-F1
#
_cell.length_a   1.000
_cell.length_b   1.000
_cell.length_c   1.000
_cell.angle_alpha   90.00
_cell.angle_beta   90.00
_cell.angle_gamma   90.00
#
_symmetry.space_group_name_H-M   'P 1'
#
loop_
_entity.id
_entity.type
_entity.pdbx_description
1 polymer ?
#
loop_
_entity_poly.entity_id
_entity_poly.type
_entity_poly.pdbx_seq_one_letter_code
_entity_poly.pdbx_strand_id
1 'polypeptide(L)'
;MNIKGSCVKSVVDYIKEAYKDEGFEKFLTVLSGEDRKVVEMKILPSSWYDMEFYERILTGINICFIGVDPNLGEKIGKKIITDGLKGIYRVFLGALSQNYILTQSPRLWSRYFDGEKLEILEASDFSLKMGVVGDHKPSQLYCDIMVGAIIGFIEITGGNNVKAEEVACRADGNSRCEFSYTWD
;
A
#
# COMPACT_ATOMS: atom_id res chain seq x y z
N MET A 1 -4.74 -7.37 14.10
CA MET A 1 -3.93 -7.33 12.86
C MET A 1 -3.26 -5.98 12.83
N ASN A 2 -1.99 -5.90 12.46
CA ASN A 2 -1.22 -4.67 12.55
C ASN A 2 -0.45 -4.39 11.26
N ILE A 3 -0.26 -3.10 11.03
CA ILE A 3 0.56 -2.55 9.96
C ILE A 3 1.75 -1.79 10.56
N LYS A 4 2.86 -1.80 9.83
CA LYS A 4 4.04 -1.05 10.22
C LYS A 4 3.81 0.45 10.10
N GLY A 5 4.26 1.20 11.11
CA GLY A 5 4.15 2.65 11.15
C GLY A 5 4.83 3.36 9.96
N SER A 6 5.81 2.74 9.32
CA SER A 6 6.40 3.26 8.08
C SER A 6 5.38 3.38 6.96
N CYS A 7 4.46 2.40 6.81
CA CYS A 7 3.41 2.45 5.80
C CYS A 7 2.39 3.54 6.13
N VAL A 8 1.92 3.60 7.38
CA VAL A 8 1.00 4.64 7.84
C VAL A 8 1.60 6.04 7.64
N LYS A 9 2.88 6.21 8.00
CA LYS A 9 3.59 7.47 7.84
C LYS A 9 3.66 7.89 6.38
N SER A 10 4.02 7.00 5.46
CA SER A 10 4.09 7.32 4.02
C SER A 10 2.75 7.78 3.46
N VAL A 11 1.64 7.20 3.93
CA VAL A 11 0.29 7.66 3.56
C VAL A 11 0.03 9.07 4.08
N VAL A 12 0.27 9.34 5.36
CA VAL A 12 0.03 10.67 5.96
C VAL A 12 0.93 11.73 5.33
N ASP A 13 2.21 11.41 5.11
CA ASP A 13 3.16 12.28 4.42
C ASP A 13 2.67 12.59 3.00
N TYR A 14 2.12 11.60 2.28
CA TYR A 14 1.58 11.81 0.93
C TYR A 14 0.52 12.91 0.94
N ILE A 15 -0.44 12.82 1.87
CA ILE A 15 -1.55 13.77 1.95
C ILE A 15 -1.03 15.18 2.22
N LYS A 16 -0.07 15.31 3.16
CA LYS A 16 0.55 16.59 3.47
C LYS A 16 1.33 17.16 2.28
N GLU A 17 2.08 16.33 1.57
CA GLU A 17 2.87 16.74 0.40
C GLU A 17 1.99 17.13 -0.79
N ALA A 18 0.94 16.36 -1.08
CA ALA A 18 0.08 16.52 -2.23
C ALA A 18 -0.94 17.66 -2.07
N TYR A 19 -1.54 17.78 -0.89
CA TYR A 19 -2.65 18.73 -0.65
C TYR A 19 -2.28 19.91 0.24
N LYS A 20 -1.01 20.01 0.65
CA LYS A 20 -0.44 21.09 1.47
C LYS A 20 -1.20 21.27 2.79
N ASP A 21 -0.94 22.36 3.49
CA ASP A 21 -1.48 22.59 4.83
C ASP A 21 -3.02 22.64 4.84
N GLU A 22 -3.65 23.29 3.86
CA GLU A 22 -5.12 23.39 3.79
C GLU A 22 -5.79 22.02 3.63
N GLY A 23 -5.31 21.19 2.69
CA GLY A 23 -5.85 19.86 2.50
C GLY A 23 -5.53 18.95 3.68
N PHE A 24 -4.34 19.08 4.27
CA PHE A 24 -3.96 18.30 5.45
C PHE A 24 -4.85 18.63 6.65
N GLU A 25 -5.14 19.90 6.92
CA GLU A 25 -6.08 20.31 7.97
C GLU A 25 -7.50 19.79 7.68
N LYS A 26 -7.98 19.87 6.44
CA LYS A 26 -9.26 19.27 6.04
C LYS A 26 -9.31 17.78 6.41
N PHE A 27 -8.25 17.03 6.12
CA PHE A 27 -8.12 15.64 6.50
C PHE A 27 -8.12 15.44 8.03
N LEU A 28 -7.40 16.26 8.80
CA LEU A 28 -7.39 16.16 10.27
C LEU A 28 -8.77 16.42 10.88
N THR A 29 -9.61 17.26 10.26
CA THR A 29 -10.95 17.57 10.79
C THR A 29 -11.96 16.42 10.69
N VAL A 30 -11.74 15.45 9.80
CA VAL A 30 -12.62 14.28 9.67
C VAL A 30 -12.20 13.10 10.54
N LEU A 31 -11.01 13.16 11.15
CA LEU A 31 -10.53 12.13 12.06
C LEU A 31 -11.14 12.26 13.46
N SER A 32 -11.24 11.12 14.16
CA SER A 32 -11.57 11.13 15.59
C SER A 32 -10.50 11.88 16.39
N GLY A 33 -10.85 12.38 17.58
CA GLY A 33 -9.89 13.08 18.44
C GLY A 33 -8.71 12.20 18.87
N GLU A 34 -8.88 10.88 18.93
CA GLU A 34 -7.80 9.93 19.22
C GLU A 34 -6.90 9.73 18.00
N ASP A 35 -7.47 9.42 16.84
CA ASP A 35 -6.70 9.19 15.61
C ASP A 35 -5.95 10.46 15.17
N ARG A 36 -6.61 11.63 15.28
CA ARG A 36 -6.01 12.94 15.00
C ARG A 36 -4.77 13.19 15.87
N LYS A 37 -4.86 12.93 17.18
CA LYS A 37 -3.72 13.10 18.09
C LYS A 37 -2.54 12.24 17.67
N VAL A 38 -2.77 11.00 17.22
CA VAL A 38 -1.70 10.12 16.75
C VAL A 38 -1.02 10.71 15.51
N VAL A 39 -1.80 11.20 14.56
CA VAL A 39 -1.30 11.83 13.32
C VAL A 39 -0.51 13.12 13.63
N GLU A 40 -1.01 13.96 14.54
CA GLU A 40 -0.38 15.23 14.92
C GLU A 40 0.89 15.05 15.77
N MET A 41 0.88 14.14 16.76
CA MET A 41 2.01 13.97 17.68
C MET A 41 3.24 13.35 17.03
N LYS A 42 3.04 12.44 16.05
CA LYS A 42 4.01 11.77 15.16
C LYS A 42 3.76 10.26 15.08
N ILE A 43 3.69 9.75 13.85
CA ILE A 43 3.73 8.31 13.57
C ILE A 43 5.18 7.81 13.63
N LEU A 44 5.45 6.82 14.48
CA LEU A 44 6.76 6.20 14.64
C LEU A 44 6.94 5.08 13.59
N PRO A 45 7.89 5.18 12.65
CA PRO A 45 8.05 4.20 11.57
C PRO A 45 8.31 2.77 12.04
N SER A 46 8.97 2.61 13.19
CA SER A 46 9.35 1.31 13.74
C SER A 46 8.26 0.66 14.58
N SER A 47 7.18 1.37 14.93
CA SER A 47 6.06 0.83 15.72
C SER A 47 5.09 0.03 14.85
N TRP A 48 4.29 -0.81 15.50
CA TRP A 48 3.13 -1.46 14.93
C TRP A 48 1.88 -0.67 15.29
N TYR A 49 0.97 -0.56 14.35
CA TYR A 49 -0.31 0.13 14.50
C TYR A 49 -1.42 -0.84 14.12
N ASP A 50 -2.53 -0.77 14.84
CA ASP A 50 -3.70 -1.59 14.55
C ASP A 50 -4.23 -1.30 13.13
N MET A 51 -4.67 -2.35 12.43
CA MET A 51 -5.18 -2.19 11.06
C MET A 51 -6.43 -1.32 11.01
N GLU A 52 -7.32 -1.40 12.00
CA GLU A 52 -8.53 -0.58 12.03
C GLU A 52 -8.17 0.91 12.15
N PHE A 53 -7.09 1.24 12.87
CA PHE A 53 -6.56 2.61 12.87
C PHE A 53 -6.15 3.04 11.45
N TYR A 54 -5.41 2.19 10.74
CA TYR A 54 -5.02 2.50 9.36
C TYR A 54 -6.23 2.67 8.43
N GLU A 55 -7.25 1.83 8.54
CA GLU A 55 -8.48 1.94 7.75
C GLU A 55 -9.30 3.19 8.08
N ARG A 56 -9.31 3.63 9.33
CA ARG A 56 -9.92 4.94 9.70
C ARG A 56 -9.17 6.10 9.07
N ILE A 57 -7.84 6.03 8.98
CA ILE A 57 -7.02 6.99 8.23
C ILE A 57 -7.40 6.98 6.74
N LEU A 58 -7.47 5.80 6.11
CA LEU A 58 -7.86 5.67 4.70
C LEU A 58 -9.28 6.18 4.45
N THR A 59 -10.21 5.91 5.37
CA THR A 59 -11.59 6.42 5.31
C THR A 59 -11.62 7.95 5.35
N GLY A 60 -10.84 8.58 6.24
CA GLY A 60 -10.71 10.03 6.29
C GLY A 60 -10.17 10.62 4.97
N ILE A 61 -9.16 9.97 4.39
CA ILE A 61 -8.60 10.35 3.08
C ILE A 61 -9.66 10.24 1.98
N ASN A 62 -10.40 9.12 1.97
CA ASN A 62 -11.45 8.84 1.00
C ASN A 62 -12.53 9.95 1.03
N ILE A 63 -13.03 10.29 2.22
CA ILE A 63 -14.01 11.37 2.45
C ILE A 63 -13.52 12.70 1.87
N CYS A 64 -12.23 13.00 2.01
CA CYS A 64 -11.70 14.31 1.61
C CYS A 64 -11.33 14.43 0.13
N PHE A 65 -10.89 13.32 -0.52
CA PHE A 65 -10.09 13.42 -1.76
C PHE A 65 -10.44 12.44 -2.90
N ILE A 66 -11.26 11.39 -2.71
CA ILE A 66 -11.45 10.40 -3.79
C ILE A 66 -12.07 10.99 -5.07
N GLY A 67 -12.92 12.00 -4.93
CA GLY A 67 -13.49 12.74 -6.06
C GLY A 67 -12.57 13.81 -6.66
N VAL A 68 -11.41 14.05 -6.05
CA VAL A 68 -10.42 15.06 -6.46
C VAL A 68 -9.32 14.43 -7.30
N ASP A 69 -8.87 13.23 -6.94
CA ASP A 69 -7.81 12.50 -7.64
C ASP A 69 -8.21 11.03 -7.82
N PRO A 70 -8.61 10.62 -9.04
CA PRO A 70 -9.04 9.24 -9.29
C PRO A 70 -7.90 8.23 -9.15
N ASN A 71 -6.63 8.68 -9.18
CA ASN A 71 -5.45 7.82 -9.08
C ASN A 71 -4.79 7.90 -7.69
N LEU A 72 -5.52 8.38 -6.69
CA LEU A 72 -4.99 8.64 -5.34
C LEU A 72 -4.36 7.39 -4.71
N GLY A 73 -5.07 6.26 -4.75
CA GLY A 73 -4.57 4.99 -4.22
C GLY A 73 -3.26 4.57 -4.90
N GLU A 74 -3.21 4.62 -6.23
CA GLU A 74 -2.02 4.26 -6.99
C GLU A 74 -0.79 5.07 -6.54
N LYS A 75 -0.94 6.40 -6.47
CA LYS A 75 0.14 7.33 -6.10
C LYS A 75 0.62 7.13 -4.66
N ILE A 76 -0.31 6.91 -3.73
CA ILE A 76 0.02 6.58 -2.34
C ILE A 76 0.81 5.28 -2.28
N GLY A 77 0.34 4.22 -2.97
CA GLY A 77 1.02 2.93 -3.03
C GLY A 77 2.46 3.05 -3.56
N LYS A 78 2.65 3.76 -4.67
CA LYS A 78 3.98 4.05 -5.23
C LYS A 78 4.89 4.77 -4.23
N LYS A 79 4.37 5.74 -3.47
CA LYS A 79 5.13 6.42 -2.42
C LYS A 79 5.52 5.46 -1.29
N ILE A 80 4.62 4.59 -0.83
CA ILE A 80 4.94 3.60 0.22
C ILE A 80 6.14 2.74 -0.20
N ILE A 81 6.15 2.25 -1.44
CA ILE A 81 7.28 1.47 -1.95
C ILE A 81 8.54 2.32 -2.05
N THR A 82 8.45 3.53 -2.60
CA THR A 82 9.59 4.43 -2.72
C THR A 82 10.22 4.73 -1.37
N ASP A 83 9.42 4.94 -0.32
CA ASP A 83 9.92 5.19 1.03
C ASP A 83 10.45 3.93 1.72
N GLY A 84 9.79 2.78 1.55
CA GLY A 84 10.20 1.50 2.13
C GLY A 84 11.46 0.91 1.49
N LEU A 85 11.68 1.14 0.19
CA LEU A 85 12.82 0.59 -0.54
C LEU A 85 14.11 1.39 -0.39
N LYS A 86 14.05 2.67 0.01
CA LYS A 86 15.26 3.47 0.32
C LYS A 86 16.22 2.75 1.27
N GLY A 87 15.72 1.88 2.17
CA GLY A 87 16.54 1.05 3.05
C GLY A 87 16.86 -0.38 2.54
N ILE A 88 16.06 -0.92 1.61
CA ILE A 88 16.13 -2.33 1.15
C ILE A 88 16.87 -2.46 -0.18
N TYR A 89 17.16 -1.36 -0.89
CA TYR A 89 17.86 -1.35 -2.18
C TYR A 89 19.11 -2.26 -2.21
N ARG A 90 19.88 -2.34 -1.11
CA ARG A 90 21.05 -3.23 -1.00
C ARG A 90 20.75 -4.73 -1.16
N VAL A 91 19.54 -5.17 -0.83
CA VAL A 91 19.10 -6.57 -0.97
C VAL A 91 18.92 -6.95 -2.44
N PHE A 92 18.69 -5.98 -3.32
CA PHE A 92 18.43 -6.21 -4.75
C PHE A 92 19.63 -5.88 -5.66
N LEU A 93 20.73 -5.36 -5.11
CA LEU A 93 21.92 -4.90 -5.86
C LEU A 93 22.80 -6.02 -6.47
N GLY A 94 22.30 -7.26 -6.61
CA GLY A 94 23.10 -8.38 -7.12
C GLY A 94 22.37 -9.24 -8.13
N ALA A 95 22.31 -8.82 -9.40
CA ALA A 95 21.97 -9.66 -10.58
C ALA A 95 20.74 -10.61 -10.43
N LEU A 96 19.76 -10.25 -9.60
CA LEU A 96 18.52 -11.02 -9.48
C LEU A 96 17.59 -10.61 -10.62
N SER A 97 16.99 -11.58 -11.30
CA SER A 97 15.95 -11.28 -12.29
C SER A 97 14.79 -10.57 -11.60
N GLN A 98 14.08 -9.71 -12.34
CA GLN A 98 12.90 -9.00 -11.85
C GLN A 98 11.88 -9.96 -11.22
N ASN A 99 11.62 -11.10 -11.87
CA ASN A 99 10.76 -12.16 -11.32
C ASN A 99 11.24 -12.66 -9.96
N TYR A 100 12.54 -12.91 -9.82
CA TYR A 100 13.07 -13.37 -8.55
C TYR A 100 12.83 -12.33 -7.46
N ILE A 101 13.00 -11.03 -7.76
CA ILE A 101 12.74 -9.95 -6.81
C ILE A 101 11.26 -9.90 -6.42
N LEU A 102 10.35 -9.96 -7.40
CA LEU A 102 8.90 -9.94 -7.16
C LEU A 102 8.43 -11.14 -6.33
N THR A 103 9.01 -12.33 -6.55
CA THR A 103 8.69 -13.52 -5.73
C THR A 103 9.17 -13.42 -4.28
N GLN A 104 10.01 -12.43 -3.92
CA GLN A 104 10.36 -12.14 -2.53
C GLN A 104 9.29 -11.30 -1.80
N SER A 105 8.29 -10.78 -2.52
CA SER A 105 7.24 -9.94 -1.93
C SER A 105 6.49 -10.59 -0.75
N PRO A 106 6.17 -11.92 -0.72
CA PRO A 106 5.56 -12.54 0.46
C PRO A 106 6.44 -12.44 1.71
N ARG A 107 7.75 -12.58 1.54
CA ARG A 107 8.70 -12.46 2.65
C ARG A 107 8.78 -11.03 3.16
N LEU A 108 8.79 -10.05 2.25
CA LEU A 108 8.82 -8.63 2.61
C LEU A 108 7.51 -8.20 3.28
N TRP A 109 6.38 -8.70 2.81
CA TRP A 109 5.04 -8.46 3.35
C TRP A 109 4.98 -8.66 4.87
N SER A 110 5.49 -9.79 5.35
CA SER A 110 5.51 -10.13 6.79
C SER A 110 6.30 -9.16 7.68
N ARG A 111 7.12 -8.27 7.10
CA ARG A 111 7.82 -7.21 7.83
C ARG A 111 6.97 -5.96 8.03
N TYR A 112 5.95 -5.80 7.20
CA TYR A 112 5.07 -4.63 7.16
C TYR A 112 3.67 -4.91 7.67
N PHE A 113 3.24 -6.17 7.65
CA PHE A 113 1.93 -6.62 8.09
C PHE A 113 2.08 -7.85 8.99
N ASP A 114 1.33 -7.89 10.09
CA ASP A 114 1.03 -9.12 10.83
C ASP A 114 -0.42 -9.52 10.58
N GLY A 115 -0.76 -10.81 10.63
CA GLY A 115 -2.13 -11.32 10.47
C GLY A 115 -2.70 -11.34 9.04
N GLU A 116 -1.97 -10.83 8.05
CA GLU A 116 -2.25 -10.99 6.62
C GLU A 116 -1.10 -11.71 5.91
N LYS A 117 -1.44 -12.47 4.87
CA LYS A 117 -0.47 -13.19 4.05
C LYS A 117 -0.64 -12.83 2.58
N LEU A 118 0.45 -12.40 1.98
CA LEU A 118 0.59 -12.25 0.53
C LEU A 118 1.04 -13.59 -0.08
N GLU A 119 0.40 -13.99 -1.17
CA GLU A 119 0.69 -15.21 -1.92
C GLU A 119 0.93 -14.88 -3.39
N ILE A 120 1.94 -15.52 -3.99
CA ILE A 120 2.13 -15.49 -5.45
C ILE A 120 1.32 -16.65 -6.02
N LEU A 121 0.34 -16.33 -6.85
CA LEU A 121 -0.52 -17.31 -7.51
C LEU A 121 0.11 -17.76 -8.82
N GLU A 122 0.59 -16.80 -9.60
CA GLU A 122 1.28 -17.02 -10.87
C GLU A 122 2.36 -15.94 -11.06
N ALA A 123 3.48 -16.29 -11.68
CA ALA A 123 4.53 -15.33 -12.03
C ALA A 123 5.25 -15.77 -13.31
N SER A 124 5.49 -14.82 -14.20
CA SER A 124 6.29 -14.98 -15.42
C SER A 124 7.15 -13.73 -15.63
N ASP A 125 7.98 -13.71 -16.68
CA ASP A 125 8.87 -12.57 -17.01
C ASP A 125 8.14 -11.24 -17.19
N PHE A 126 6.84 -11.27 -17.54
CA PHE A 126 6.03 -10.09 -17.87
C PHE A 126 4.66 -10.07 -17.19
N SER A 127 4.43 -10.97 -16.23
CA SER A 127 3.16 -11.03 -15.50
C SER A 127 3.30 -11.49 -14.06
N LEU A 128 2.41 -11.00 -13.21
CA LEU A 128 2.31 -11.38 -11.81
C LEU A 128 0.83 -11.48 -11.44
N LYS A 129 0.42 -12.62 -10.89
CA LYS A 129 -0.85 -12.77 -10.18
C LYS A 129 -0.58 -13.04 -8.72
N MET A 130 -1.20 -12.27 -7.84
CA MET A 130 -1.02 -12.38 -6.40
C MET A 130 -2.33 -12.35 -5.65
N GLY A 131 -2.34 -12.96 -4.47
CA GLY A 131 -3.46 -13.00 -3.55
C GLY A 131 -3.08 -12.44 -2.18
N VAL A 132 -4.03 -11.79 -1.51
CA VAL A 132 -3.89 -11.41 -0.10
C VAL A 132 -5.02 -12.07 0.68
N VAL A 133 -4.65 -12.84 1.71
CA VAL A 133 -5.56 -13.51 2.64
C VAL A 133 -5.38 -12.96 4.05
N GLY A 134 -6.48 -12.95 4.81
CA GLY A 134 -6.53 -12.49 6.19
C GLY A 134 -8.00 -12.31 6.62
N ASP A 135 -8.19 -11.89 7.87
CA ASP A 135 -9.53 -11.70 8.44
C ASP A 135 -10.05 -10.27 8.28
N HIS A 136 -9.16 -9.33 7.98
CA HIS A 136 -9.51 -7.92 7.80
C HIS A 136 -10.32 -7.67 6.52
N LYS A 137 -11.39 -6.88 6.58
CA LYS A 137 -12.15 -6.50 5.39
C LYS A 137 -11.61 -5.19 4.81
N PRO A 138 -10.92 -5.20 3.65
CA PRO A 138 -10.27 -4.00 3.13
C PRO A 138 -11.27 -2.97 2.63
N SER A 139 -10.92 -1.69 2.75
CA SER A 139 -11.59 -0.62 2.00
C SER A 139 -11.15 -0.61 0.52
N GLN A 140 -11.93 0.03 -0.35
CA GLN A 140 -11.53 0.20 -1.76
C GLN A 140 -10.17 0.91 -1.87
N LEU A 141 -9.98 1.99 -1.09
CA LEU A 141 -8.72 2.75 -1.11
C LEU A 141 -7.53 1.89 -0.64
N TYR A 142 -7.73 0.97 0.31
CA TYR A 142 -6.69 0.01 0.69
C TYR A 142 -6.27 -0.86 -0.51
N CYS A 143 -7.24 -1.40 -1.25
CA CYS A 143 -6.97 -2.19 -2.45
C CYS A 143 -6.29 -1.38 -3.55
N ASP A 144 -6.73 -0.14 -3.79
CA ASP A 144 -6.12 0.75 -4.78
C ASP A 144 -4.66 1.09 -4.40
N ILE A 145 -4.38 1.28 -3.11
CA ILE A 145 -3.02 1.45 -2.58
C ILE A 145 -2.19 0.20 -2.81
N MET A 146 -2.76 -0.98 -2.60
CA MET A 146 -2.10 -2.26 -2.86
C MET A 146 -1.71 -2.41 -4.32
N VAL A 147 -2.62 -2.08 -5.24
CA VAL A 147 -2.35 -2.01 -6.68
C VAL A 147 -1.19 -1.05 -6.98
N GLY A 148 -1.27 0.18 -6.47
CA GLY A 148 -0.21 1.18 -6.65
C GLY A 148 1.15 0.75 -6.12
N ALA A 149 1.17 0.09 -4.97
CA ALA A 149 2.40 -0.38 -4.37
C ALA A 149 3.07 -1.41 -5.28
N ILE A 150 2.34 -2.40 -5.77
CA ILE A 150 2.94 -3.43 -6.63
C ILE A 150 3.38 -2.84 -7.98
N ILE A 151 2.61 -1.90 -8.55
CA ILE A 151 3.06 -1.16 -9.74
C ILE A 151 4.40 -0.46 -9.46
N GLY A 152 4.50 0.31 -8.37
CA GLY A 152 5.73 1.01 -8.01
C GLY A 152 6.90 0.04 -7.76
N PHE A 153 6.62 -1.16 -7.24
CA PHE A 153 7.65 -2.19 -7.06
C PHE A 153 8.14 -2.74 -8.40
N ILE A 154 7.22 -3.05 -9.33
CA ILE A 154 7.54 -3.51 -10.70
C ILE A 154 8.38 -2.46 -11.43
N GLU A 155 7.96 -1.19 -11.39
CA GLU A 155 8.66 -0.06 -12.02
C GLU A 155 10.10 0.09 -11.49
N ILE A 156 10.29 0.04 -10.18
CA ILE A 156 11.63 0.12 -9.56
C ILE A 156 12.52 -1.06 -9.96
N THR A 157 11.93 -2.22 -10.22
CA THR A 157 12.66 -3.42 -10.67
C THR A 157 12.89 -3.47 -12.18
N GLY A 158 12.45 -2.46 -12.94
CA GLY A 158 12.76 -2.30 -14.36
C GLY A 158 11.59 -2.52 -15.32
N GLY A 159 10.42 -2.95 -14.85
CA GLY A 159 9.23 -3.11 -15.69
C GLY A 159 8.64 -1.76 -16.09
N ASN A 160 8.06 -1.68 -17.29
CA ASN A 160 7.44 -0.46 -17.81
C ASN A 160 6.01 -0.71 -18.26
N ASN A 161 5.23 0.36 -18.47
CA ASN A 161 3.85 0.27 -18.97
C ASN A 161 2.97 -0.70 -18.18
N VAL A 162 3.15 -0.73 -16.85
CA VAL A 162 2.48 -1.69 -15.98
C VAL A 162 0.97 -1.49 -16.04
N LYS A 163 0.23 -2.56 -16.30
CA LYS A 163 -1.22 -2.63 -16.20
C LYS A 163 -1.58 -3.49 -15.00
N ALA A 164 -2.62 -3.10 -14.29
CA ALA A 164 -3.11 -3.81 -13.12
C ALA A 164 -4.63 -3.96 -13.16
N GLU A 165 -5.11 -5.05 -12.58
CA GLU A 165 -6.52 -5.34 -12.40
C GLU A 165 -6.75 -5.98 -11.03
N GLU A 166 -7.76 -5.51 -10.29
CA GLU A 166 -8.31 -6.25 -9.15
C GLU A 166 -9.30 -7.29 -9.68
N VAL A 167 -8.96 -8.56 -9.51
CA VAL A 167 -9.72 -9.71 -10.05
C VAL A 167 -10.80 -10.16 -9.06
N ALA A 168 -10.53 -10.03 -7.76
CA ALA A 168 -11.46 -10.39 -6.69
C ALA A 168 -11.13 -9.58 -5.44
N CYS A 169 -12.14 -9.26 -4.64
CA CYS A 169 -11.96 -8.55 -3.37
C CYS A 169 -12.69 -9.23 -2.22
N ARG A 170 -12.05 -9.27 -1.04
CA ARG A 170 -12.70 -9.72 0.21
C ARG A 170 -13.83 -8.80 0.64
N ALA A 171 -13.81 -7.53 0.22
CA ALA A 171 -14.90 -6.61 0.47
C ALA A 171 -16.24 -7.11 -0.12
N ASP A 172 -16.15 -7.82 -1.25
CA ASP A 172 -17.26 -8.39 -2.01
C ASP A 172 -17.61 -9.84 -1.61
N GLY A 173 -17.03 -10.34 -0.52
CA GLY A 173 -17.29 -11.68 -0.01
C GLY A 173 -16.43 -12.79 -0.60
N ASN A 174 -15.42 -12.46 -1.41
CA ASN A 174 -14.42 -13.45 -1.84
C ASN A 174 -13.53 -13.88 -0.68
N SER A 175 -12.93 -15.08 -0.76
CA SER A 175 -12.03 -15.58 0.28
C SER A 175 -10.67 -14.88 0.33
N ARG A 176 -10.32 -14.12 -0.72
CA ARG A 176 -9.04 -13.41 -0.87
C ARG A 176 -9.21 -12.20 -1.77
N CYS A 177 -8.32 -11.22 -1.64
CA CYS A 177 -8.15 -10.20 -2.68
C CYS A 177 -7.17 -10.74 -3.71
N GLU A 178 -7.50 -10.68 -5.00
CA GLU A 178 -6.63 -11.10 -6.09
C GLU A 178 -6.32 -9.92 -7.01
N PHE A 179 -5.05 -9.81 -7.38
CA PHE A 179 -4.57 -8.76 -8.26
C PHE A 179 -3.74 -9.38 -9.38
N SER A 180 -3.93 -8.89 -10.60
CA SER A 180 -3.18 -9.28 -11.79
C SER A 180 -2.40 -8.08 -12.32
N TYR A 181 -1.15 -8.32 -12.72
CA TYR A 181 -0.26 -7.31 -13.28
C TYR A 181 0.41 -7.85 -14.54
N THR A 182 0.58 -6.97 -15.52
CA THR A 182 1.39 -7.22 -16.73
C THR A 182 2.23 -6.01 -17.07
N TRP A 183 3.41 -6.19 -17.65
CA TRP A 183 4.33 -5.10 -18.02
C TRP A 183 5.15 -5.43 -19.26
N ASP A 184 5.86 -4.41 -19.77
CA ASP A 184 6.85 -4.51 -20.85
C ASP A 184 8.29 -4.51 -20.32
#